data_AF-A0A8B7ZZA8-F1
#
_entry.id   AF-A0A8B7ZZA8-F1
#
_cell.length_a   1.000
_cell.length_b   1.000
_cell.length_c   1.000
_cell.angle_alpha   90.00
_cell.angle_beta   90.00
_cell.angle_gamma   90.00
#
_symmetry.space_group_name_H-M   'P 1'
#
loop_
_entity.id
_entity.type
_entity.pdbx_description
1 polymer ?
#
loop_
_entity_poly.entity_id
_entity_poly.type
_entity_poly.pdbx_seq_one_letter_code
_entity_poly.pdbx_strand_id
1 'polypeptide(L)'
;MADEKEKEAAAVAEEQGQPKEFDDILGAIGEFGRWQKILFCLVSLIGIMTAMNTLAQVFMAGEADHWCRVAPWDQANCTDTGPPDDWECLLEKRNASIPLVTNNKSDKAFEQCEMYDIGEKPFILGANSSFYETSNTIKCADADGWVYDTRQYQTTIINEKSFVSLAQSIYFAGLLVGSFVFGSLADLLGRKPTIYIATTLFLAATLGNVFSPSIVVYMVLRFFVAAGGMGAYLIAYVLGKPF
;
A
#
# COMPACT_ATOMS: atom_id res chain seq x y z
N MET A 1 24.18 -74.42 8.80
CA MET A 1 22.75 -74.41 8.43
C MET A 1 21.85 -73.83 9.54
N ALA A 2 22.20 -74.00 10.83
CA ALA A 2 21.53 -73.27 11.92
C ALA A 2 22.00 -71.80 12.03
N ASP A 3 23.32 -71.56 11.95
CA ASP A 3 23.90 -70.20 12.00
C ASP A 3 23.47 -69.28 10.85
N GLU A 4 23.14 -69.85 9.70
CA GLU A 4 22.71 -69.08 8.52
C GLU A 4 21.28 -68.58 8.68
N LYS A 5 20.42 -69.42 9.28
CA LYS A 5 19.04 -69.06 9.61
C LYS A 5 18.96 -68.06 10.76
N GLU A 6 19.88 -68.11 11.71
CA GLU A 6 19.97 -67.11 12.79
C GLU A 6 20.45 -65.75 12.27
N LYS A 7 21.37 -65.73 11.30
CA LYS A 7 21.79 -64.50 10.61
C LYS A 7 20.70 -63.90 9.72
N GLU A 8 19.94 -64.73 8.99
CA GLU A 8 18.78 -64.26 8.23
C GLU A 8 17.67 -63.73 9.16
N ALA A 9 17.40 -64.41 10.28
CA ALA A 9 16.41 -63.93 11.26
C ALA A 9 16.85 -62.64 11.96
N ALA A 10 18.15 -62.47 12.24
CA ALA A 10 18.70 -61.24 12.80
C ALA A 10 18.66 -60.07 11.79
N ALA A 11 18.97 -60.33 10.51
CA ALA A 11 18.89 -59.32 9.45
C ALA A 11 17.45 -58.85 9.19
N VAL A 12 16.47 -59.78 9.23
CA VAL A 12 15.04 -59.44 9.09
C VAL A 12 14.50 -58.71 10.32
N ALA A 13 15.01 -58.99 11.52
CA ALA A 13 14.65 -58.27 12.74
C ALA A 13 15.24 -56.84 12.78
N GLU A 14 16.42 -56.63 12.19
CA GLU A 14 17.05 -55.31 12.05
C GLU A 14 16.29 -54.42 11.04
N GLU A 15 15.81 -55.00 9.94
CA GLU A 15 14.97 -54.30 8.94
C GLU A 15 13.60 -53.86 9.49
N GLN A 16 13.01 -54.62 10.42
CA GLN A 16 11.71 -54.27 11.02
C GLN A 16 11.79 -53.24 12.17
N GLY A 17 13.00 -52.95 12.66
CA GLY A 17 13.25 -51.98 13.73
C GLY A 17 13.60 -50.56 13.24
N GLN A 18 13.81 -50.38 11.94
CA GLN A 18 14.18 -49.08 11.39
C GLN A 18 12.91 -48.25 11.12
N PRO A 19 12.76 -47.07 11.74
CA PRO A 19 11.62 -46.20 11.45
C PRO A 19 11.65 -45.90 9.95
N LYS A 20 10.60 -46.30 9.21
CA LYS A 20 10.47 -45.98 7.79
C LYS A 20 10.77 -44.51 7.60
N GLU A 21 11.86 -44.21 6.91
CA GLU A 21 12.32 -42.84 6.71
C GLU A 21 11.20 -42.08 5.99
N PHE A 22 10.93 -40.86 6.42
CA PHE A 22 9.91 -39.99 5.85
C PHE A 22 10.02 -39.89 4.32
N ASP A 23 11.24 -40.03 3.79
CA ASP A 23 11.55 -40.08 2.37
C ASP A 23 10.93 -41.27 1.61
N ASP A 24 10.76 -42.44 2.22
CA ASP A 24 10.07 -43.59 1.59
C ASP A 24 8.56 -43.37 1.51
N ILE A 25 8.01 -42.64 2.48
CA ILE A 25 6.60 -42.21 2.46
C ILE A 25 6.41 -41.14 1.38
N LEU A 26 7.34 -40.18 1.25
CA LEU A 26 7.35 -39.19 0.17
C LEU A 26 7.46 -39.84 -1.21
N GLY A 27 8.26 -40.90 -1.35
CA GLY A 27 8.37 -41.70 -2.58
C GLY A 27 7.06 -42.41 -2.95
N ALA A 28 6.29 -42.87 -1.96
CA ALA A 28 4.99 -43.53 -2.16
C ALA A 28 3.84 -42.55 -2.47
N ILE A 29 3.93 -41.29 -2.02
CA ILE A 29 2.91 -40.24 -2.26
C ILE A 29 2.99 -39.69 -3.70
N GLY A 30 4.08 -39.95 -4.41
CA GLY A 30 4.26 -39.61 -5.83
C GLY A 30 4.81 -38.20 -6.05
N GLU A 31 5.66 -38.05 -7.06
CA GLU A 31 6.29 -36.79 -7.42
C GLU A 31 5.27 -35.67 -7.70
N PHE A 32 5.67 -34.42 -7.42
CA PHE A 32 4.93 -33.19 -7.71
C PHE A 32 4.29 -33.23 -9.12
N GLY A 33 2.97 -33.43 -9.15
CA GLY A 33 2.25 -33.66 -10.41
C GLY A 33 2.24 -32.42 -11.32
N ARG A 34 2.08 -32.62 -12.64
CA ARG A 34 2.02 -31.52 -13.63
C ARG A 34 0.95 -30.47 -13.30
N TRP A 35 -0.22 -30.91 -12.81
CA TRP A 35 -1.29 -30.01 -12.37
C TRP A 35 -0.91 -29.16 -11.17
N GLN A 36 -0.19 -29.73 -10.20
CA GLN A 36 0.27 -29.03 -9.01
C GLN A 36 1.34 -27.98 -9.38
N LYS A 37 2.24 -28.30 -10.33
CA LYS A 37 3.20 -27.35 -10.91
C LYS A 37 2.51 -26.18 -11.62
N ILE A 38 1.51 -26.44 -12.46
CA ILE A 38 0.75 -25.38 -13.15
C ILE A 38 0.04 -24.49 -12.14
N LEU A 39 -0.64 -25.07 -11.16
CA LEU A 39 -1.39 -24.34 -10.16
C LEU A 39 -0.46 -23.49 -9.27
N PHE A 40 0.71 -24.03 -8.91
CA PHE A 40 1.75 -23.29 -8.20
C PHE A 40 2.30 -22.11 -9.03
N CYS A 41 2.59 -22.31 -10.32
CA CYS A 41 3.04 -21.23 -11.20
C CYS A 41 2.00 -20.12 -11.35
N LEU A 42 0.72 -20.49 -11.52
CA LEU A 42 -0.38 -19.52 -11.62
C LEU A 42 -0.55 -18.71 -10.33
N VAL A 43 -0.48 -19.36 -9.17
CA VAL A 43 -0.58 -18.64 -7.89
C VAL A 43 0.67 -17.80 -7.61
N SER A 44 1.85 -18.26 -8.02
CA SER A 44 3.08 -17.46 -7.92
C SER A 44 2.99 -16.19 -8.77
N LEU A 45 2.39 -16.26 -9.96
CA LEU A 45 2.14 -15.09 -10.80
C LEU A 45 1.15 -14.11 -10.15
N ILE A 46 0.11 -14.61 -9.49
CA ILE A 46 -0.80 -13.78 -8.66
C ILE A 46 -0.07 -13.18 -7.46
N GLY A 47 0.85 -13.93 -6.83
CA GLY A 47 1.72 -13.46 -5.76
C GLY A 47 2.62 -12.30 -6.19
N ILE A 48 3.20 -12.38 -7.39
CA ILE A 48 3.99 -11.28 -7.96
C ILE A 48 3.08 -10.07 -8.24
N MET A 49 1.90 -10.28 -8.82
CA MET A 49 0.97 -9.21 -9.12
C MET A 49 0.48 -8.50 -7.85
N THR A 50 0.16 -9.25 -6.79
CA THR A 50 -0.21 -8.69 -5.48
C THR A 50 0.94 -7.90 -4.87
N ALA A 51 2.17 -8.42 -4.92
CA ALA A 51 3.36 -7.72 -4.46
C ALA A 51 3.59 -6.40 -5.21
N MET A 52 3.44 -6.39 -6.54
CA MET A 52 3.53 -5.17 -7.34
C MET A 52 2.44 -4.16 -6.97
N ASN A 53 1.21 -4.62 -6.68
CA ASN A 53 0.11 -3.74 -6.25
C ASN A 53 0.37 -3.10 -4.87
N THR A 54 1.02 -3.81 -3.94
CA THR A 54 1.49 -3.24 -2.68
C THR A 54 2.61 -2.23 -2.87
N LEU A 55 3.59 -2.52 -3.72
CA LEU A 55 4.69 -1.60 -3.98
C LEU A 55 4.20 -0.32 -4.67
N ALA A 56 3.28 -0.45 -5.64
CA ALA A 56 2.68 0.68 -6.33
C ALA A 56 1.99 1.66 -5.36
N GLN A 57 1.47 1.17 -4.23
CA GLN A 57 0.85 2.01 -3.23
C GLN A 57 1.83 2.97 -2.56
N VAL A 58 3.07 2.55 -2.32
CA VAL A 58 4.10 3.41 -1.72
C VAL A 58 4.39 4.61 -2.62
N PHE A 59 4.39 4.39 -3.94
CA PHE A 59 4.59 5.47 -4.90
C PHE A 59 3.37 6.37 -5.09
N MET A 60 2.15 5.82 -4.94
CA MET A 60 0.92 6.61 -4.94
C MET A 60 0.70 7.40 -3.64
N ALA A 61 1.36 6.97 -2.55
CA ALA A 61 1.33 7.60 -1.24
C ALA A 61 2.39 8.71 -1.06
N GLY A 62 3.04 9.15 -2.14
CA GLY A 62 4.09 10.17 -2.05
C GLY A 62 3.56 11.46 -1.44
N GLU A 63 4.13 11.88 -0.29
CA GLU A 63 3.77 13.13 0.36
C GLU A 63 4.13 14.30 -0.55
N ALA A 64 3.13 15.11 -0.91
CA ALA A 64 3.36 16.38 -1.59
C ALA A 64 3.62 17.47 -0.55
N ASP A 65 4.58 18.35 -0.83
CA ASP A 65 4.77 19.57 -0.07
C ASP A 65 3.45 20.36 -0.06
N HIS A 66 3.07 20.83 1.12
CA HIS A 66 1.81 21.52 1.31
C HIS A 66 1.98 22.70 2.26
N TRP A 67 1.07 23.66 2.14
CA TRP A 67 1.08 24.87 2.93
C TRP A 67 -0.32 25.39 3.23
N CYS A 68 -0.42 26.34 4.17
CA CYS A 68 -1.68 26.97 4.52
C CYS A 68 -2.28 27.74 3.33
N ARG A 69 -3.60 27.63 3.12
CA ARG A 69 -4.34 28.46 2.17
C ARG A 69 -4.67 29.81 2.80
N VAL A 70 -4.48 30.89 2.04
CA VAL A 70 -4.88 32.25 2.44
C VAL A 70 -6.08 32.66 1.59
N ALA A 71 -7.30 32.51 2.13
CA ALA A 71 -8.55 32.73 1.38
C ALA A 71 -8.66 34.12 0.72
N PRO A 72 -8.22 35.24 1.34
CA PRO A 72 -8.23 36.55 0.69
C PRO A 72 -7.41 36.61 -0.61
N TRP A 73 -6.49 35.68 -0.84
CA TRP A 73 -5.55 35.71 -1.97
C TRP A 73 -5.94 34.78 -3.12
N ASP A 74 -7.04 34.03 -3.00
CA ASP A 74 -7.49 33.12 -4.05
C ASP A 74 -7.88 33.84 -5.35
N GLN A 75 -8.45 35.05 -5.22
CA GLN A 75 -8.85 35.90 -6.36
C GLN A 75 -7.72 36.79 -6.86
N ALA A 76 -6.58 36.84 -6.15
CA ALA A 76 -5.45 37.66 -6.55
C ALA A 76 -4.72 36.97 -7.71
N ASN A 77 -4.84 37.55 -8.91
CA ASN A 77 -4.12 37.10 -10.10
C ASN A 77 -2.76 37.78 -10.18
N CYS A 78 -1.72 36.98 -10.43
CA CYS A 78 -0.37 37.50 -10.70
C CYS A 78 -0.20 37.94 -12.16
N THR A 79 -1.27 38.04 -12.96
CA THR A 79 -1.20 38.20 -14.43
C THR A 79 -0.72 39.58 -14.90
N ASP A 80 -0.92 40.62 -14.10
CA ASP A 80 -0.66 42.01 -14.54
C ASP A 80 0.79 42.46 -14.28
N THR A 81 1.51 41.78 -13.39
CA THR A 81 2.90 42.13 -12.97
C THR A 81 3.77 40.95 -12.54
N GLY A 82 3.26 39.72 -12.60
CA GLY A 82 3.95 38.51 -12.16
C GLY A 82 4.34 37.56 -13.30
N PRO A 83 4.88 36.39 -12.94
CA PRO A 83 5.30 35.39 -13.90
C PRO A 83 4.14 34.77 -14.70
N PRO A 84 4.40 34.30 -15.93
CA PRO A 84 3.37 33.86 -16.89
C PRO A 84 2.65 32.57 -16.47
N ASP A 85 3.19 31.84 -15.51
CA ASP A 85 2.67 30.55 -15.05
C ASP A 85 1.97 30.65 -13.69
N ASP A 86 0.82 29.99 -13.55
CA ASP A 86 0.04 29.92 -12.31
C ASP A 86 0.85 29.38 -11.11
N TRP A 87 1.83 28.49 -11.35
CA TRP A 87 2.63 27.87 -10.29
C TRP A 87 3.66 28.82 -9.69
N GLU A 88 4.24 29.73 -10.46
CA GLU A 88 5.21 30.70 -9.95
C GLU A 88 4.49 31.73 -9.06
N CYS A 89 3.26 32.09 -9.42
CA CYS A 89 2.38 32.89 -8.57
C CYS A 89 2.09 32.21 -7.22
N LEU A 90 1.83 30.89 -7.23
CA LEU A 90 1.64 30.12 -6.00
C LEU A 90 2.90 30.11 -5.12
N LEU A 91 4.10 30.07 -5.72
CA LEU A 91 5.35 30.17 -4.97
C LEU A 91 5.53 31.52 -4.29
N GLU A 92 5.16 32.62 -4.95
CA GLU A 92 5.24 33.96 -4.35
C GLU A 92 4.25 34.10 -3.20
N LYS A 93 3.02 33.60 -3.37
CA LYS A 93 2.02 33.51 -2.28
C LYS A 93 2.57 32.68 -1.11
N ARG A 94 3.25 31.57 -1.39
CA ARG A 94 3.91 30.74 -0.38
C ARG A 94 5.01 31.50 0.36
N ASN A 95 5.90 32.18 -0.36
CA ASN A 95 7.02 32.93 0.19
C ASN A 95 6.56 34.12 1.06
N ALA A 96 5.43 34.73 0.71
CA ALA A 96 4.84 35.83 1.47
C ALA A 96 4.11 35.37 2.74
N SER A 97 3.50 34.17 2.72
CA SER A 97 2.65 33.68 3.82
C SER A 97 3.35 32.79 4.83
N ILE A 98 4.44 32.12 4.46
CA ILE A 98 5.03 31.05 5.28
C ILE A 98 6.38 31.46 5.86
N PRO A 99 6.62 31.23 7.17
CA PRO A 99 7.92 31.44 7.77
C PRO A 99 8.98 30.45 7.27
N LEU A 100 10.18 30.98 7.04
CA LEU A 100 11.39 30.19 6.80
C LEU A 100 12.02 29.83 8.13
N VAL A 101 11.96 28.56 8.51
CA VAL A 101 12.60 28.05 9.72
C VAL A 101 13.93 27.41 9.35
N THR A 102 14.95 27.73 10.16
CA THR A 102 16.28 27.14 10.00
C THR A 102 16.32 25.86 10.81
N ASN A 103 16.45 24.73 10.13
CA ASN A 103 16.59 23.43 10.79
C ASN A 103 17.95 23.33 11.49
N ASN A 104 18.09 22.36 12.40
CA ASN A 104 19.35 22.06 13.12
C ASN A 104 20.56 21.82 12.19
N LYS A 105 20.34 21.62 10.88
CA LYS A 105 21.37 21.46 9.84
C LYS A 105 21.71 22.74 9.07
N SER A 106 21.23 23.91 9.50
CA SER A 106 21.39 25.21 8.83
C SER A 106 20.64 25.34 7.49
N ASP A 107 19.90 24.31 7.08
CA ASP A 107 19.02 24.35 5.92
C ASP A 107 17.78 25.18 6.25
N LYS A 108 17.49 26.17 5.41
CA LYS A 108 16.26 26.96 5.49
C LYS A 108 15.16 26.18 4.79
N ALA A 109 14.16 25.74 5.55
CA ALA A 109 12.96 25.10 5.03
C ALA A 109 11.74 25.96 5.35
N PHE A 110 10.73 25.92 4.49
CA PHE A 110 9.45 26.54 4.78
C PHE A 110 8.69 25.67 5.78
N GLU A 111 8.04 26.30 6.77
CA GLU A 111 7.13 25.59 7.66
C GLU A 111 5.91 25.07 6.90
N GLN A 112 5.53 23.83 7.13
CA GLN A 112 4.38 23.24 6.45
C GLN A 112 3.09 23.43 7.24
N CYS A 113 3.13 23.72 8.55
CA CYS A 113 1.97 23.72 9.44
C CYS A 113 1.59 25.09 10.02
N GLU A 114 2.43 26.10 9.81
CA GLU A 114 2.24 27.45 10.33
C GLU A 114 2.40 28.49 9.22
N MET A 115 1.64 29.59 9.33
CA MET A 115 1.71 30.76 8.45
C MET A 115 1.78 32.04 9.29
N TYR A 116 2.23 33.13 8.69
CA TYR A 116 2.11 34.45 9.30
C TYR A 116 0.63 34.85 9.45
N ASP A 117 0.33 35.61 10.50
CA ASP A 117 -0.97 36.24 10.67
C ASP A 117 -1.12 37.44 9.71
N ILE A 118 -1.73 37.18 8.56
CA ILE A 118 -1.88 38.15 7.46
C ILE A 118 -3.17 38.98 7.62
N GLY A 119 -4.14 38.50 8.40
CA GLY A 119 -5.50 39.08 8.45
C GLY A 119 -6.15 39.17 7.06
N GLU A 120 -6.90 40.24 6.80
CA GLU A 120 -7.57 40.50 5.51
C GLU A 120 -6.72 41.35 4.53
N LYS A 121 -5.39 41.36 4.68
CA LYS A 121 -4.52 42.17 3.82
C LYS A 121 -4.45 41.59 2.39
N PRO A 122 -4.45 42.43 1.34
CA PRO A 122 -4.36 41.95 -0.04
C PRO A 122 -2.97 41.40 -0.35
N PHE A 123 -2.90 40.46 -1.31
CA PHE A 123 -1.63 39.94 -1.81
C PHE A 123 -0.89 41.02 -2.61
N ILE A 124 0.41 41.18 -2.33
CA ILE A 124 1.31 42.06 -3.07
C ILE A 124 2.53 41.24 -3.49
N LEU A 125 2.95 41.37 -4.75
CA LEU A 125 4.16 40.72 -5.27
C LEU A 125 5.40 41.16 -4.49
N GLY A 126 6.22 40.19 -4.08
CA GLY A 126 7.42 40.45 -3.27
C GLY A 126 7.15 40.80 -1.81
N ALA A 127 5.91 40.62 -1.33
CA ALA A 127 5.61 40.77 0.09
C ALA A 127 6.36 39.73 0.93
N ASN A 128 6.80 40.15 2.12
CA ASN A 128 7.45 39.31 3.13
C ASN A 128 6.85 39.61 4.50
N SER A 129 7.35 38.96 5.56
CA SER A 129 6.87 39.17 6.93
C SER A 129 6.94 40.64 7.39
N SER A 130 7.87 41.43 6.89
CA SER A 130 8.01 42.86 7.23
C SER A 130 6.84 43.71 6.71
N PHE A 131 6.15 43.29 5.64
CA PHE A 131 4.97 44.00 5.12
C PHE A 131 3.75 43.87 6.01
N TYR A 132 3.68 42.81 6.82
CA TYR A 132 2.50 42.52 7.63
C TYR A 132 2.59 43.05 9.06
N GLU A 133 3.72 43.68 9.43
CA GLU A 133 4.03 44.21 10.77
C GLU A 133 3.83 43.21 11.92
N THR A 134 3.75 41.91 11.59
CA THR A 134 3.37 40.85 12.51
C THR A 134 4.35 39.69 12.34
N SER A 135 5.13 39.40 13.39
CA SER A 135 5.98 38.20 13.45
C SER A 135 5.27 36.99 14.03
N ASN A 136 3.98 37.11 14.34
CA ASN A 136 3.20 36.02 14.90
C ASN A 136 2.85 35.01 13.82
N THR A 137 2.94 33.74 14.18
CA THR A 137 2.52 32.61 13.36
C THR A 137 1.23 32.01 13.91
N ILE A 138 0.35 31.61 13.01
CA ILE A 138 -0.89 30.88 13.31
C ILE A 138 -0.85 29.51 12.65
N LYS A 139 -1.57 28.55 13.23
CA LYS A 139 -1.66 27.20 12.66
C LYS A 139 -2.60 27.21 11.46
N CYS A 140 -2.23 26.48 10.40
CA CYS A 140 -3.10 26.43 9.21
C CYS A 140 -4.47 25.80 9.46
N ALA A 141 -4.71 25.14 10.60
CA ALA A 141 -6.03 24.60 10.95
C ALA A 141 -7.10 25.69 11.14
N ASP A 142 -6.68 26.91 11.47
CA ASP A 142 -7.53 28.10 11.55
C ASP A 142 -7.66 28.82 10.19
N ALA A 143 -6.85 28.43 9.20
CA ALA A 143 -6.91 28.93 7.84
C ALA A 143 -7.85 28.05 7.00
N ASP A 144 -8.54 28.63 6.02
CA ASP A 144 -9.59 28.01 5.20
C ASP A 144 -9.14 26.81 4.32
N GLY A 145 -8.01 26.18 4.62
CA GLY A 145 -7.57 24.91 4.04
C GLY A 145 -6.07 24.83 3.78
N TRP A 146 -5.72 23.89 2.89
CA TRP A 146 -4.35 23.59 2.50
C TRP A 146 -4.20 23.71 0.99
N VAL A 147 -3.04 24.18 0.53
CA VAL A 147 -2.62 24.16 -0.87
C VAL A 147 -1.46 23.19 -0.99
N TYR A 148 -1.54 22.31 -1.98
CA TYR A 148 -0.54 21.25 -2.22
C TYR A 148 0.26 21.55 -3.50
N ASP A 149 1.54 21.18 -3.51
CA ASP A 149 2.37 21.26 -4.71
C ASP A 149 1.96 20.18 -5.72
N THR A 150 1.42 20.61 -6.87
CA THR A 150 0.90 19.72 -7.91
C THR A 150 1.92 19.38 -9.00
N ARG A 151 3.18 19.81 -8.91
CA ARG A 151 4.20 19.59 -9.97
C ARG A 151 4.50 18.13 -10.24
N GLN A 152 4.60 17.34 -9.17
CA GLN A 152 4.89 15.91 -9.26
C GLN A 152 3.61 15.08 -9.32
N TYR A 153 2.49 15.63 -8.85
CA TYR A 153 1.23 14.92 -8.68
C TYR A 153 0.04 15.85 -8.95
N GLN A 154 -0.58 15.77 -10.14
CA GLN A 154 -1.66 16.69 -10.53
C GLN A 154 -2.97 16.50 -9.74
N THR A 155 -3.27 15.26 -9.33
CA THR A 155 -4.41 14.93 -8.46
C THR A 155 -4.08 13.67 -7.69
N THR A 156 -3.51 13.81 -6.49
CA THR A 156 -3.29 12.67 -5.61
C THR A 156 -4.53 12.39 -4.77
N ILE A 157 -4.60 11.16 -4.26
CA ILE A 157 -5.49 10.70 -3.17
C ILE A 157 -5.35 11.58 -1.89
N ILE A 158 -4.40 12.52 -1.90
CA ILE A 158 -3.83 13.27 -0.77
C ILE A 158 -4.52 14.63 -0.56
N ASN A 159 -5.44 15.05 -1.43
CA ASN A 159 -6.16 16.33 -1.26
C ASN A 159 -6.90 16.44 0.08
N GLU A 160 -7.12 15.33 0.79
CA GLU A 160 -7.47 15.34 2.21
C GLU A 160 -6.46 14.50 3.00
N LYS A 161 -5.89 15.12 4.05
CA LYS A 161 -4.73 14.68 4.86
C LYS A 161 -4.79 13.25 5.45
N SER A 162 -5.88 12.51 5.29
CA SER A 162 -6.10 11.21 5.96
C SER A 162 -6.38 10.02 5.05
N PHE A 163 -6.61 10.21 3.75
CA PHE A 163 -7.06 9.09 2.91
C PHE A 163 -5.98 8.09 2.54
N VAL A 164 -4.71 8.51 2.47
CA VAL A 164 -3.61 7.59 2.18
C VAL A 164 -3.43 6.56 3.30
N SER A 165 -3.30 7.04 4.53
CA SER A 165 -3.16 6.17 5.71
C SER A 165 -4.39 5.28 5.86
N LEU A 166 -5.59 5.83 5.65
CA LEU A 166 -6.84 5.07 5.71
C LEU A 166 -6.90 3.99 4.62
N ALA A 167 -6.53 4.29 3.38
CA ALA A 167 -6.49 3.32 2.28
C ALA A 167 -5.51 2.18 2.58
N GLN A 168 -4.35 2.50 3.16
CA GLN A 168 -3.37 1.51 3.60
C GLN A 168 -3.92 0.63 4.73
N SER A 169 -4.54 1.21 5.74
CA SER A 169 -5.17 0.47 6.83
C SER A 169 -6.28 -0.46 6.32
N ILE A 170 -7.12 0.02 5.40
CA ILE A 170 -8.19 -0.78 4.77
C ILE A 170 -7.59 -1.95 3.99
N TYR A 171 -6.50 -1.74 3.27
CA TYR A 171 -5.80 -2.81 2.56
C TYR A 171 -5.32 -3.90 3.53
N PHE A 172 -4.65 -3.55 4.63
CA PHE A 172 -4.21 -4.53 5.64
C PHE A 172 -5.38 -5.18 6.39
N ALA A 173 -6.47 -4.46 6.63
CA ALA A 173 -7.70 -5.04 7.17
C ALA A 173 -8.28 -6.09 6.22
N GLY A 174 -8.22 -5.85 4.91
CA GLY A 174 -8.61 -6.82 3.88
C GLY A 174 -7.74 -8.07 3.90
N LEU A 175 -6.43 -7.93 4.07
CA LEU A 175 -5.51 -9.07 4.24
C LEU A 175 -5.89 -9.93 5.46
N LEU A 176 -6.16 -9.28 6.60
CA LEU A 176 -6.53 -9.95 7.85
C LEU A 176 -7.86 -10.68 7.71
N VAL A 177 -8.91 -9.99 7.26
CA VAL A 177 -10.24 -10.59 7.08
C VAL A 177 -10.20 -11.70 6.04
N GLY A 178 -9.49 -11.49 4.93
CA GLY A 178 -9.32 -12.50 3.88
C GLY A 178 -8.64 -13.76 4.39
N SER A 179 -7.55 -13.63 5.17
CA SER A 179 -6.86 -14.80 5.73
C SER A 179 -7.77 -15.65 6.63
N PHE A 180 -8.59 -15.00 7.47
CA PHE A 180 -9.51 -15.70 8.35
C PHE A 180 -10.66 -16.37 7.57
N VAL A 181 -11.33 -15.61 6.70
CA VAL A 181 -12.50 -16.09 5.95
C VAL A 181 -12.12 -17.19 4.96
N PHE A 182 -11.11 -16.95 4.11
CA PHE A 182 -10.68 -17.95 3.13
C PHE A 182 -9.96 -19.14 3.78
N GLY A 183 -9.34 -18.94 4.94
CA GLY A 183 -8.82 -20.05 5.77
C GLY A 183 -9.94 -20.98 6.21
N SER A 184 -10.95 -20.45 6.89
CA SER A 184 -12.11 -21.26 7.31
C SER A 184 -12.87 -21.85 6.13
N LEU A 185 -13.00 -21.11 5.03
CA LEU A 185 -13.68 -21.60 3.82
C LEU A 185 -12.93 -22.77 3.17
N ALA A 186 -11.60 -22.75 3.20
CA ALA A 186 -10.76 -23.82 2.69
C ALA A 186 -10.93 -25.13 3.47
N ASP A 187 -11.19 -25.02 4.77
CA ASP A 187 -11.44 -26.18 5.63
C ASP A 187 -12.86 -26.74 5.44
N LEU A 188 -13.86 -25.90 5.14
CA LEU A 188 -15.26 -26.30 4.95
C LEU A 188 -15.58 -26.85 3.55
N LEU A 189 -15.20 -26.12 2.50
CA LEU A 189 -15.51 -26.46 1.10
C LEU A 189 -14.42 -27.30 0.45
N GLY A 190 -13.28 -27.45 1.11
CA GLY A 190 -12.07 -28.02 0.55
C GLY A 190 -11.21 -26.97 -0.16
N ARG A 191 -9.91 -27.30 -0.27
CA ARG A 191 -8.86 -26.36 -0.72
C ARG A 191 -8.98 -25.98 -2.20
N LYS A 192 -9.35 -26.92 -3.06
CA LYS A 192 -9.42 -26.73 -4.51
C LYS A 192 -10.51 -25.75 -4.96
N PRO A 193 -11.79 -25.87 -4.54
CA PRO A 193 -12.82 -24.88 -4.89
C PRO A 193 -12.53 -23.51 -4.28
N THR A 194 -11.99 -23.47 -3.05
CA THR A 194 -11.68 -22.22 -2.37
C THR A 194 -10.62 -21.39 -3.10
N ILE A 195 -9.61 -22.03 -3.71
CA ILE A 195 -8.64 -21.31 -4.57
C ILE A 195 -9.32 -20.66 -5.77
N TYR A 196 -10.24 -21.35 -6.44
CA TYR A 196 -10.94 -20.77 -7.59
C TYR A 196 -11.81 -19.57 -7.17
N ILE A 197 -12.49 -19.64 -6.02
CA ILE A 197 -13.28 -18.54 -5.47
C ILE A 197 -12.37 -17.34 -5.12
N ALA A 198 -11.28 -17.57 -4.40
CA ALA A 198 -10.35 -16.50 -4.01
C ALA A 198 -9.69 -15.83 -5.22
N THR A 199 -9.28 -16.64 -6.22
CA THR A 199 -8.64 -16.15 -7.45
C THR A 199 -9.60 -15.35 -8.32
N THR A 200 -10.85 -15.80 -8.47
CA THR A 200 -11.87 -15.07 -9.24
C THR A 200 -12.23 -13.74 -8.58
N LEU A 201 -12.36 -13.72 -7.25
CA LEU A 201 -12.55 -12.48 -6.49
C LEU A 201 -11.38 -11.51 -6.70
N PHE A 202 -10.14 -12.00 -6.61
CA PHE A 202 -8.94 -11.18 -6.83
C PHE A 202 -8.91 -10.55 -8.23
N LEU A 203 -9.16 -11.34 -9.28
CA LEU A 203 -9.16 -10.86 -10.66
C LEU A 203 -10.26 -9.83 -10.91
N ALA A 204 -11.48 -10.12 -10.46
CA ALA A 204 -12.62 -9.20 -10.62
C ALA A 204 -12.39 -7.87 -9.88
N ALA A 205 -11.91 -7.93 -8.64
CA ALA A 205 -11.65 -6.74 -7.83
C ALA A 205 -10.49 -5.91 -8.42
N THR A 206 -9.45 -6.55 -8.96
CA THR A 206 -8.32 -5.86 -9.59
C THR A 206 -8.76 -5.14 -10.86
N LEU A 207 -9.54 -5.79 -11.73
CA LEU A 207 -10.12 -5.16 -12.91
C LEU A 207 -11.06 -4.00 -12.55
N GLY A 208 -11.89 -4.18 -11.53
CA GLY A 208 -12.77 -3.13 -11.04
C GLY A 208 -11.99 -1.92 -10.51
N ASN A 209 -10.82 -2.14 -9.89
CA ASN A 209 -10.00 -1.07 -9.34
C ASN A 209 -9.55 -0.06 -10.42
N VAL A 210 -9.26 -0.56 -11.64
CA VAL A 210 -8.86 0.26 -12.80
C VAL A 210 -9.96 1.24 -13.22
N PHE A 211 -11.23 0.85 -13.09
CA PHE A 211 -12.37 1.68 -13.48
C PHE A 211 -12.98 2.48 -12.32
N SER A 212 -12.31 2.55 -11.16
CA SER A 212 -12.88 3.20 -9.99
C SER A 212 -12.95 4.74 -10.17
N PRO A 213 -14.15 5.34 -10.13
CA PRO A 213 -14.31 6.79 -10.34
C PRO A 213 -14.19 7.61 -9.05
N SER A 214 -14.20 6.96 -7.89
CA SER A 214 -14.20 7.59 -6.56
C SER A 214 -13.22 6.89 -5.63
N ILE A 215 -12.59 7.68 -4.75
CA ILE A 215 -11.63 7.18 -3.77
C ILE A 215 -12.24 6.12 -2.82
N VAL A 216 -13.51 6.28 -2.45
CA VAL A 216 -14.19 5.31 -1.58
C VAL A 216 -14.35 3.96 -2.30
N VAL A 217 -14.75 4.00 -3.57
CA VAL A 217 -14.88 2.80 -4.41
C VAL A 217 -13.52 2.14 -4.59
N TYR A 218 -12.47 2.93 -4.83
CA TYR A 218 -11.09 2.44 -4.89
C TYR A 218 -10.66 1.71 -3.61
N MET A 219 -10.94 2.28 -2.43
CA MET A 219 -10.61 1.67 -1.13
C MET A 219 -11.37 0.36 -0.88
N VAL A 220 -12.67 0.33 -1.18
CA VAL A 220 -13.49 -0.89 -1.03
C VAL A 220 -13.01 -1.99 -1.97
N LEU A 221 -12.71 -1.66 -3.24
CA LEU A 221 -12.17 -2.64 -4.17
C LEU A 221 -10.78 -3.13 -3.72
N ARG A 222 -9.93 -2.25 -3.21
CA ARG A 222 -8.63 -2.60 -2.62
C ARG A 222 -8.77 -3.61 -1.48
N PHE A 223 -9.77 -3.46 -0.63
CA PHE A 223 -10.06 -4.43 0.45
C PHE A 223 -10.30 -5.83 -0.12
N PHE A 224 -11.12 -5.96 -1.17
CA PHE A 224 -11.41 -7.26 -1.80
C PHE A 224 -10.21 -7.84 -2.56
N VAL A 225 -9.40 -6.99 -3.21
CA VAL A 225 -8.12 -7.41 -3.83
C VAL A 225 -7.20 -8.01 -2.77
N ALA A 226 -7.02 -7.33 -1.64
CA ALA A 226 -6.21 -7.81 -0.53
C ALA A 226 -6.73 -9.15 0.02
N ALA A 227 -8.03 -9.22 0.29
CA ALA A 227 -8.65 -10.41 0.85
C ALA A 227 -8.53 -11.63 -0.06
N GLY A 228 -8.85 -11.48 -1.35
CA GLY A 228 -8.75 -12.56 -2.33
C GLY A 228 -7.30 -12.99 -2.62
N GLY A 229 -6.38 -12.01 -2.72
CA GLY A 229 -4.97 -12.27 -2.97
C GLY A 229 -4.30 -13.05 -1.84
N MET A 230 -4.51 -12.63 -0.58
CA MET A 230 -3.93 -13.33 0.57
C MET A 230 -4.59 -14.69 0.83
N GLY A 231 -5.91 -14.79 0.63
CA GLY A 231 -6.62 -16.08 0.69
C GLY A 231 -6.08 -17.10 -0.31
N ALA A 232 -5.91 -16.69 -1.57
CA ALA A 232 -5.35 -17.57 -2.61
C ALA A 232 -3.90 -17.98 -2.30
N TYR A 233 -3.08 -17.05 -1.81
CA TYR A 233 -1.69 -17.30 -1.43
C TYR A 233 -1.57 -18.34 -0.30
N LEU A 234 -2.34 -18.19 0.78
CA LEU A 234 -2.30 -19.11 1.92
C LEU A 234 -2.68 -20.54 1.53
N ILE A 235 -3.76 -20.71 0.77
CA ILE A 235 -4.22 -22.04 0.39
C ILE A 235 -3.22 -22.71 -0.56
N ALA A 236 -2.64 -21.94 -1.48
CA ALA A 236 -1.62 -22.44 -2.40
C ALA A 236 -0.32 -22.82 -1.67
N TYR A 237 0.10 -22.04 -0.68
CA TYR A 237 1.27 -22.35 0.13
C TYR A 237 1.11 -23.71 0.84
N VAL A 238 -0.07 -23.98 1.40
CA VAL A 238 -0.31 -25.26 2.07
C VAL A 238 -0.47 -26.41 1.07
N LEU A 239 -1.06 -26.19 -0.11
CA LEU A 239 -1.11 -27.22 -1.17
C LEU A 239 0.27 -27.49 -1.81
N GLY A 240 1.19 -26.55 -1.72
CA GLY A 240 2.55 -26.67 -2.25
C GLY A 240 3.49 -27.47 -1.34
N LYS A 241 3.11 -27.72 -0.07
CA LYS A 241 3.87 -28.62 0.78
C LYS A 241 3.55 -30.07 0.40
N PRO A 242 4.55 -30.89 0.04
CA PRO A 242 4.35 -32.33 0.05
C PRO A 242 4.02 -32.73 1.49
N PHE A 243 2.98 -33.54 1.66
CA PHE A 243 2.66 -34.14 2.96
C PHE A 243 3.73 -35.17 3.32
#